data_AF-X0YGR6-F1
#
_entry.id   AF-X0YGR6-F1
#
_cell.length_a   1.000
_cell.length_b   1.000
_cell.length_c   1.000
_cell.angle_alpha   90.00
_cell.angle_beta   90.00
_cell.angle_gamma   90.00
#
_symmetry.space_group_name_H-M   'P 1'
#
loop_
_entity.id
_entity.type
_entity.pdbx_description
1 polymer ?
#
loop_
_entity_poly.entity_id
_entity_poly.type
_entity_poly.pdbx_seq_one_letter_code
_entity_poly.pdbx_strand_id
1 'polypeptide(L)'
;HTNQIGQEKCLAVVGVRLSELPPVGECLELEDLEPIELAPVTKSNQHVVYEQLEANVAKTGVPRAILGDHGSDLSGGVKRFRQAHPETANLYDISHKAARLLKARLERDDRWSRFCTQVGQTKFQTQQTELAFLVPPNQRSKARYMNLGRLLSWANDTRKTLQSRPAEVLAHCTVERLEEKFGWLREYDDALQEWSEYQSLLEKSVDFIRRNGYSTDASRELSARLMPQVRTDAGQILADELVTF
;
A
#
# COMPACT_ATOMS: atom_id res chain seq x y z
N HIS A 1 12.83 6.42 -13.58
CA HIS A 1 14.09 5.71 -13.27
C HIS A 1 14.79 6.56 -12.22
N THR A 2 15.15 6.02 -11.04
CA THR A 2 16.07 6.72 -10.14
C THR A 2 17.41 6.07 -10.38
N ASN A 3 18.25 6.73 -11.16
CA ASN A 3 19.65 6.34 -11.23
C ASN A 3 20.21 6.63 -9.84
N GLN A 4 20.53 5.58 -9.09
CA GLN A 4 21.20 5.70 -7.80
C GLN A 4 22.66 6.02 -8.09
N ILE A 5 22.96 7.32 -8.27
CA ILE A 5 24.27 7.82 -8.68
C ILE A 5 25.23 7.95 -7.47
N GLY A 6 24.70 7.92 -6.24
CA GLY A 6 25.48 8.01 -5.00
C GLY A 6 25.47 6.73 -4.16
N GLN A 7 26.56 6.49 -3.43
CA GLN A 7 26.64 5.45 -2.38
C GLN A 7 25.92 5.84 -1.09
N GLU A 8 25.53 7.11 -0.97
CA GLU A 8 24.85 7.65 0.20
C GLU A 8 23.37 7.28 0.19
N LYS A 9 22.90 6.86 1.37
CA LYS A 9 21.47 6.80 1.72
C LYS A 9 21.18 8.01 2.62
N CYS A 10 19.92 8.42 2.73
CA CYS A 10 19.55 9.49 3.66
C CYS A 10 18.52 8.95 4.64
N LEU A 11 18.77 9.09 5.94
CA LEU A 11 17.72 8.96 6.95
C LEU A 11 17.01 10.32 7.06
N ALA A 12 15.72 10.33 6.74
CA ALA A 12 14.87 11.48 6.99
C ALA A 12 14.05 11.24 8.26
N VAL A 13 14.09 12.21 9.16
CA VAL A 13 13.25 12.24 10.36
C VAL A 13 12.38 13.48 10.26
N VAL A 14 11.08 13.24 10.19
CA VAL A 14 10.04 14.27 10.29
C VAL A 14 9.23 14.00 11.54
N GLY A 15 8.64 15.04 12.12
CA GLY A 15 7.82 14.89 13.31
C GLY A 15 6.71 15.92 13.39
N VAL A 16 5.82 15.70 14.34
CA VAL A 16 4.70 16.57 14.68
C VAL A 16 4.54 16.52 16.19
N ARG A 17 4.16 17.63 16.82
CA ARG A 17 3.86 17.62 18.25
C ARG A 17 2.55 16.89 18.49
N LEU A 18 2.49 16.08 19.55
CA LEU A 18 1.25 15.38 19.90
C LEU A 18 0.09 16.36 20.16
N SER A 19 0.38 17.55 20.69
CA SER A 19 -0.58 18.62 20.92
C SER A 19 -1.12 19.29 19.64
N GLU A 20 -0.46 19.06 18.51
CA GLU A 20 -0.77 19.65 17.21
C GLU A 20 -1.28 18.60 16.22
N LEU A 21 -1.53 17.36 16.67
CA LEU A 21 -2.16 16.37 15.82
C LEU A 21 -3.56 16.85 15.39
N PRO A 22 -3.95 16.58 14.13
CA PRO A 22 -5.30 16.82 13.67
C PRO A 22 -6.35 16.13 14.57
N PRO A 23 -7.57 16.70 14.67
CA PRO A 23 -8.65 16.06 15.41
C PRO A 23 -9.01 14.70 14.79
N VAL A 24 -9.56 13.82 15.62
CA VAL A 24 -10.02 12.49 15.17
C VAL A 24 -11.01 12.63 14.02
N GLY A 25 -10.73 11.92 12.93
CA GLY A 25 -11.49 11.95 11.67
C GLY A 25 -10.73 12.64 10.53
N GLU A 26 -9.76 13.49 10.86
CA GLU A 26 -8.89 14.18 9.91
C GLU A 26 -7.55 13.43 9.76
N CYS A 27 -6.98 13.51 8.57
CA CYS A 27 -5.71 12.86 8.27
C CYS A 27 -4.57 13.85 8.48
N LEU A 28 -3.43 13.37 8.95
CA LEU A 28 -2.19 14.14 8.96
C LEU A 28 -1.77 14.51 7.53
N GLU A 29 -1.53 15.80 7.32
CA GLU A 29 -1.03 16.37 6.07
C GLU A 29 0.47 16.65 6.14
N LEU A 30 1.07 16.97 4.99
CA LEU A 30 2.50 17.30 4.94
C LEU A 30 2.81 18.60 5.67
N GLU A 31 1.86 19.55 5.69
CA GLU A 31 2.02 20.85 6.35
C GLU A 31 2.02 20.73 7.88
N ASP A 32 1.47 19.65 8.44
CA ASP A 32 1.52 19.35 9.88
C ASP A 32 2.90 18.82 10.31
N LEU A 33 3.76 18.45 9.37
CA LEU A 33 5.05 17.81 9.64
C LEU A 33 6.22 18.80 9.56
N GLU A 34 7.07 18.76 10.58
CA GLU A 34 8.32 19.49 10.63
C GLU A 34 9.52 18.57 10.31
N PRO A 35 10.44 18.98 9.41
CA PRO A 35 11.71 18.30 9.25
C PRO A 35 12.58 18.44 10.51
N ILE A 36 12.93 17.33 11.14
CA ILE A 36 13.80 17.30 12.33
C ILE A 36 15.25 17.04 11.93
N GLU A 37 15.47 16.11 11.00
CA GLU A 37 16.80 15.72 10.55
C GLU A 37 16.78 15.15 9.13
N LEU A 38 17.81 15.48 8.37
CA LEU A 38 18.14 14.86 7.09
C LEU A 38 19.60 14.46 7.16
N ALA A 39 19.86 13.19 7.45
CA ALA A 39 21.21 12.69 7.67
C ALA A 39 21.65 11.80 6.50
N PRO A 40 22.51 12.30 5.59
CA PRO A 40 23.20 11.45 4.63
C PRO A 40 24.12 10.47 5.35
N VAL A 41 24.07 9.21 4.96
CA VAL A 41 24.85 8.12 5.53
C VAL A 41 25.44 7.27 4.42
N THR A 42 26.72 6.96 4.53
CA THR A 42 27.39 5.99 3.65
C THR A 42 27.07 4.54 4.05
N LYS A 43 26.63 4.34 5.30
CA LYS A 43 26.16 3.06 5.84
C LYS A 43 24.84 3.25 6.57
N SER A 44 23.79 2.59 6.09
CA SER A 44 22.53 2.41 6.84
C SER A 44 22.61 1.09 7.58
N ASN A 45 22.59 1.15 8.91
CA ASN A 45 22.48 -0.02 9.78
C ASN A 45 21.83 0.39 11.12
N GLN A 46 21.44 -0.59 11.92
CA GLN A 46 20.76 -0.36 13.20
C GLN A 46 21.50 0.56 14.20
N HIS A 47 22.84 0.60 14.18
CA HIS A 47 23.62 1.45 15.09
C HIS A 47 23.56 2.91 14.64
N VAL A 48 23.72 3.15 13.33
CA VAL A 48 23.62 4.48 12.75
C VAL A 48 22.23 5.08 12.96
N VAL A 49 21.17 4.27 12.77
CA VAL A 49 19.80 4.71 13.05
C VAL A 49 19.64 5.07 14.54
N TYR A 50 20.12 4.22 15.44
CA TYR A 50 20.05 4.50 16.89
C TYR A 50 20.76 5.80 17.27
N GLU A 51 22.01 5.99 16.82
CA GLU A 51 22.80 7.20 17.09
C GLU A 51 22.11 8.47 16.57
N GLN A 52 21.48 8.39 15.39
CA GLN A 52 20.74 9.52 14.81
C GLN A 52 19.45 9.83 15.59
N LEU A 53 18.74 8.80 16.08
CA LEU A 53 17.58 9.00 16.94
C LEU A 53 17.97 9.62 18.29
N GLU A 54 19.05 9.14 18.92
CA GLU A 54 19.60 9.74 20.15
C GLU A 54 20.02 11.20 19.95
N ALA A 55 20.70 11.51 18.85
CA ALA A 55 21.08 12.88 18.53
C ALA A 55 19.86 13.82 18.39
N ASN A 56 18.73 13.30 17.90
CA ASN A 56 17.49 14.08 17.77
C ASN A 56 16.77 14.33 19.10
N VAL A 57 17.11 13.62 20.17
CA VAL A 57 16.58 13.89 21.52
C VAL A 57 16.97 15.29 21.98
N ALA A 58 18.18 15.77 21.63
CA ALA A 58 18.61 17.13 21.95
C ALA A 58 17.77 18.21 21.24
N LYS A 59 17.11 17.89 20.13
CA LYS A 59 16.28 18.82 19.35
C LYS A 59 14.82 18.81 19.76
N THR A 60 14.29 17.62 20.05
CA THR A 60 12.83 17.41 20.20
C THR A 60 12.42 16.91 21.59
N GLY A 61 13.38 16.56 22.44
CA GLY A 61 13.15 15.71 23.60
C GLY A 61 12.97 14.25 23.20
N VAL A 62 12.66 13.38 24.17
CA VAL A 62 12.37 11.98 23.88
C VAL A 62 11.00 11.90 23.20
N PRO A 63 10.88 11.31 21.99
CA PRO A 63 9.61 11.25 21.29
C PRO A 63 8.64 10.31 22.00
N ARG A 64 7.35 10.67 22.04
CA ARG A 64 6.32 9.79 22.60
C ARG A 64 6.15 8.50 21.79
N ALA A 65 6.33 8.59 20.48
CA ALA A 65 6.22 7.47 19.55
C ALA A 65 7.13 7.68 18.34
N ILE A 66 7.62 6.58 17.77
CA ILE A 66 8.32 6.54 16.49
C ILE A 66 7.48 5.70 15.53
N LEU A 67 7.11 6.26 14.39
CA LEU A 67 6.41 5.56 13.32
C LEU A 67 7.38 5.25 12.19
N GLY A 68 7.40 4.00 11.72
CA GLY A 68 8.30 3.59 10.64
C GLY A 68 7.88 2.34 9.88
N ASP A 69 8.58 2.08 8.78
CA ASP A 69 8.27 1.00 7.83
C ASP A 69 8.79 -0.40 8.27
N HIS A 70 9.41 -0.49 9.45
CA HIS A 70 10.07 -1.70 9.97
C HIS A 70 11.09 -2.33 9.01
N GLY A 71 11.78 -1.53 8.19
CA GLY A 71 13.02 -1.95 7.54
C GLY A 71 14.00 -2.51 8.57
N SER A 72 14.84 -3.48 8.20
CA SER A 72 15.71 -4.19 9.17
C SER A 72 16.60 -3.25 9.98
N ASP A 73 17.15 -2.22 9.33
CA ASP A 73 17.99 -1.21 9.96
C ASP A 73 17.18 -0.35 10.93
N LEU A 74 16.02 0.14 10.49
CA LEU A 74 15.12 0.98 11.28
C LEU A 74 14.57 0.24 12.50
N SER A 75 14.08 -0.98 12.30
CA SER A 75 13.55 -1.83 13.36
C SER A 75 14.60 -2.12 14.43
N GLY A 76 15.84 -2.43 14.02
CA GLY A 76 16.96 -2.62 14.95
C GLY A 76 17.34 -1.35 15.72
N GLY A 77 17.40 -0.21 15.03
CA GLY A 77 17.73 1.08 15.65
C GLY A 77 16.66 1.57 16.63
N VAL A 78 15.39 1.51 16.24
CA VAL A 78 14.25 1.88 17.12
C VAL A 78 14.16 0.93 18.32
N LYS A 79 14.41 -0.38 18.12
CA LYS A 79 14.47 -1.32 19.25
C LYS A 79 15.54 -0.94 20.26
N ARG A 80 16.74 -0.56 19.79
CA ARG A 80 17.83 -0.08 20.67
C ARG A 80 17.46 1.23 21.37
N PHE A 81 16.86 2.16 20.63
CA PHE A 81 16.38 3.43 21.19
C PHE A 81 15.39 3.21 22.33
N ARG A 82 14.43 2.29 22.15
CA ARG A 82 13.46 1.93 23.20
C ARG A 82 14.05 1.20 24.41
N GLN A 83 15.24 0.60 24.28
CA GLN A 83 15.94 0.05 25.43
C GLN A 83 16.50 1.16 26.32
N ALA A 84 16.93 2.28 25.71
CA ALA A 84 17.37 3.48 26.42
C ALA A 84 16.20 4.35 26.89
N HIS A 85 15.11 4.41 26.11
CA HIS A 85 13.91 5.23 26.33
C HIS A 85 12.61 4.38 26.30
N PRO A 86 12.31 3.60 27.36
CA PRO A 86 11.18 2.66 27.39
C PRO A 86 9.79 3.27 27.19
N GLU A 87 9.64 4.57 27.45
CA GLU A 87 8.43 5.37 27.28
C GLU A 87 8.06 5.62 25.81
N THR A 88 9.03 5.45 24.90
CA THR A 88 8.82 5.64 23.46
C THR A 88 8.06 4.44 22.87
N ALA A 89 6.90 4.70 22.27
CA ALA A 89 6.18 3.68 21.51
C ALA A 89 6.83 3.44 20.14
N ASN A 90 6.79 2.20 19.63
CA ASN A 90 7.15 1.87 18.26
C ASN A 90 5.87 1.55 17.49
N LEU A 91 5.57 2.33 16.46
CA LEU A 91 4.36 2.21 15.65
C LEU A 91 4.71 1.79 14.23
N TYR A 92 3.98 0.81 13.71
CA TYR A 92 4.17 0.36 12.33
C TYR A 92 3.40 1.25 11.37
N ASP A 93 4.07 1.85 10.38
CA ASP A 93 3.43 2.41 9.19
C ASP A 93 2.45 1.39 8.57
N ILE A 94 1.15 1.67 8.76
CA ILE A 94 0.06 0.82 8.30
C ILE A 94 0.05 0.68 6.77
N SER A 95 0.45 1.73 6.04
CA SER A 95 0.45 1.73 4.58
C SER A 95 1.54 0.78 4.07
N HIS A 96 2.72 0.83 4.70
CA HIS A 96 3.80 -0.09 4.37
C HIS A 96 3.47 -1.53 4.77
N LYS A 97 2.91 -1.73 5.97
CA LYS A 97 2.46 -3.05 6.43
C LYS A 97 1.46 -3.66 5.45
N ALA A 98 0.39 -2.93 5.13
CA ALA A 98 -0.61 -3.29 4.14
C ALA A 98 0.04 -3.73 2.82
N ALA A 99 0.90 -2.88 2.25
CA ALA A 99 1.58 -3.16 0.98
C ALA A 99 2.46 -4.42 1.05
N ARG A 100 3.14 -4.68 2.18
CA ARG A 100 3.95 -5.89 2.39
C ARG A 100 3.10 -7.16 2.45
N LEU A 101 1.97 -7.12 3.16
CA LEU A 101 1.05 -8.26 3.28
C LEU A 101 0.44 -8.62 1.93
N LEU A 102 0.03 -7.62 1.16
CA LEU A 102 -0.49 -7.83 -0.19
C LEU A 102 0.58 -8.34 -1.16
N LYS A 103 1.78 -7.77 -1.11
CA LYS A 103 2.94 -8.26 -1.88
C LYS A 103 3.18 -9.75 -1.62
N ALA A 104 3.25 -10.15 -0.36
CA ALA A 104 3.55 -11.53 0.03
C ALA A 104 2.50 -12.53 -0.48
N ARG A 105 1.24 -12.11 -0.58
CA ARG A 105 0.15 -12.93 -1.14
C ARG A 105 0.24 -13.04 -2.65
N LEU A 106 0.34 -11.91 -3.33
CA LEU A 106 0.34 -11.87 -4.80
C LEU A 106 1.59 -12.49 -5.41
N GLU A 107 2.75 -12.41 -4.76
CA GLU A 107 3.98 -13.05 -5.25
C GLU A 107 3.95 -14.58 -5.11
N ARG A 108 3.08 -15.12 -4.26
CA ARG A 108 2.87 -16.57 -4.11
C ARG A 108 1.73 -17.10 -5.00
N ASP A 109 0.98 -16.21 -5.64
CA ASP A 109 -0.14 -16.57 -6.50
C ASP A 109 0.32 -16.59 -7.96
N ASP A 110 0.49 -17.77 -8.53
CA ASP A 110 0.91 -17.92 -9.93
C ASP A 110 -0.07 -17.24 -10.92
N ARG A 111 -1.35 -17.15 -10.57
CA ARG A 111 -2.37 -16.45 -11.38
C ARG A 111 -2.04 -14.97 -11.48
N TRP A 112 -1.48 -14.37 -10.43
CA TRP A 112 -1.14 -12.94 -10.41
C TRP A 112 -0.09 -12.58 -11.46
N SER A 113 0.97 -13.41 -11.58
CA SER A 113 2.05 -13.17 -12.55
C SER A 113 1.57 -13.29 -14.00
N ARG A 114 0.72 -14.30 -14.27
CA ARG A 114 0.08 -14.53 -15.57
C ARG A 114 -0.88 -13.40 -15.92
N PHE A 115 -1.70 -12.97 -14.97
CA PHE A 115 -2.60 -11.83 -15.11
C PHE A 115 -1.82 -10.57 -15.48
N CYS A 116 -0.78 -10.21 -14.73
CA CYS A 116 0.06 -9.04 -15.04
C CYS A 116 0.65 -9.10 -16.45
N THR A 117 1.07 -10.29 -16.88
CA THR A 117 1.62 -10.50 -18.23
C THR A 117 0.57 -10.25 -19.30
N GLN A 118 -0.63 -10.82 -19.15
CA GLN A 118 -1.74 -10.63 -20.09
C GLN A 118 -2.20 -9.17 -20.13
N VAL A 119 -2.32 -8.50 -18.98
CA VAL A 119 -2.59 -7.06 -18.92
C VAL A 119 -1.55 -6.27 -19.72
N GLY A 120 -0.27 -6.59 -19.57
CA GLY A 120 0.82 -5.95 -20.31
C GLY A 120 0.67 -6.13 -21.83
N GLN A 121 0.40 -7.36 -22.27
CA GLN A 121 0.16 -7.69 -23.68
C GLN A 121 -1.08 -6.99 -24.23
N THR A 122 -2.21 -7.05 -23.53
CA THR A 122 -3.46 -6.38 -23.91
C THR A 122 -3.28 -4.88 -24.06
N LYS A 123 -2.50 -4.25 -23.17
CA LYS A 123 -2.19 -2.82 -23.30
C LYS A 123 -1.54 -2.50 -24.64
N PHE A 124 -0.49 -3.24 -25.04
CA PHE A 124 0.16 -3.01 -26.33
C PHE A 124 -0.78 -3.26 -27.52
N GLN A 125 -1.67 -4.25 -27.41
CA GLN A 125 -2.61 -4.61 -28.47
C GLN A 125 -3.81 -3.65 -28.61
N THR A 126 -4.06 -2.78 -27.63
CA THR A 126 -5.26 -1.92 -27.58
C THR A 126 -4.96 -0.41 -27.62
N GLN A 127 -3.74 0.01 -27.28
CA GLN A 127 -3.41 1.43 -27.09
C GLN A 127 -3.53 2.30 -28.36
N GLN A 128 -3.42 1.72 -29.55
CA GLN A 128 -3.53 2.42 -30.84
C GLN A 128 -4.59 1.79 -31.73
N THR A 129 -5.70 1.37 -31.13
CA THR A 129 -6.82 0.75 -31.85
C THR A 129 -8.14 1.40 -31.47
N GLU A 130 -9.22 0.95 -32.07
CA GLU A 130 -10.60 1.30 -31.71
C GLU A 130 -10.93 1.02 -30.23
N LEU A 131 -10.15 0.16 -29.57
CA LEU A 131 -10.32 -0.22 -28.16
C LEU A 131 -9.50 0.65 -27.20
N ALA A 132 -8.96 1.79 -27.65
CA ALA A 132 -8.13 2.67 -26.83
C ALA A 132 -8.80 3.14 -25.52
N PHE A 133 -10.14 3.18 -25.49
CA PHE A 133 -10.92 3.55 -24.31
C PHE A 133 -10.99 2.45 -23.23
N LEU A 134 -10.60 1.21 -23.56
CA LEU A 134 -10.51 0.06 -22.63
C LEU A 134 -9.07 -0.32 -22.29
N VAL A 135 -8.10 0.54 -22.58
CA VAL A 135 -6.68 0.25 -22.38
C VAL A 135 -6.38 0.04 -20.89
N PRO A 136 -5.70 -1.08 -20.52
CA PRO A 136 -5.32 -1.30 -19.14
C PRO A 136 -4.39 -0.21 -18.58
N PRO A 137 -4.52 0.12 -17.28
CA PRO A 137 -3.67 1.13 -16.66
C PRO A 137 -2.22 0.69 -16.59
N ASN A 138 -1.32 1.68 -16.50
CA ASN A 138 0.12 1.43 -16.37
C ASN A 138 0.46 0.66 -15.09
N GLN A 139 1.05 -0.52 -15.24
CA GLN A 139 1.67 -1.25 -14.14
C GLN A 139 2.98 -0.55 -13.75
N ARG A 140 2.93 0.30 -12.71
CA ARG A 140 4.12 0.96 -12.19
C ARG A 140 5.05 -0.08 -11.57
N SER A 141 6.36 0.08 -11.76
CA SER A 141 7.33 -0.80 -11.10
C SER A 141 7.47 -0.50 -9.61
N LYS A 142 7.33 0.77 -9.21
CA LYS A 142 7.35 1.27 -7.82
C LYS A 142 5.95 1.42 -7.25
N ALA A 143 5.80 1.22 -5.95
CA ALA A 143 4.53 1.37 -5.23
C ALA A 143 3.36 0.58 -5.84
N ARG A 144 3.65 -0.51 -6.56
CA ARG A 144 2.65 -1.24 -7.37
C ARG A 144 1.52 -1.81 -6.52
N TYR A 145 1.86 -2.29 -5.32
CA TYR A 145 0.91 -2.84 -4.35
C TYR A 145 0.10 -1.74 -3.64
N MET A 146 0.55 -0.48 -3.67
CA MET A 146 -0.25 0.66 -3.19
C MET A 146 -1.18 1.24 -4.26
N ASN A 147 -1.02 0.83 -5.52
CA ASN A 147 -1.78 1.36 -6.66
C ASN A 147 -2.63 0.28 -7.36
N LEU A 148 -2.87 -0.84 -6.68
CA LEU A 148 -3.53 -2.01 -7.26
C LEU A 148 -4.99 -1.75 -7.58
N GLY A 149 -5.68 -0.93 -6.76
CA GLY A 149 -7.09 -0.61 -6.93
C GLY A 149 -7.46 -0.12 -8.34
N ARG A 150 -6.61 0.68 -8.98
CA ARG A 150 -6.85 1.14 -10.36
C ARG A 150 -6.84 -0.01 -11.37
N LEU A 151 -5.91 -0.96 -11.21
CA LEU A 151 -5.81 -2.11 -12.09
C LEU A 151 -6.98 -3.08 -11.88
N LEU A 152 -7.35 -3.34 -10.63
CA LEU A 152 -8.47 -4.22 -10.31
C LEU A 152 -9.81 -3.60 -10.71
N SER A 153 -10.00 -2.28 -10.54
CA SER A 153 -11.20 -1.58 -11.04
C SER A 153 -11.31 -1.73 -12.55
N TRP A 154 -10.24 -1.42 -13.28
CA TRP A 154 -10.22 -1.60 -14.73
C TRP A 154 -10.58 -3.02 -15.16
N ALA A 155 -10.01 -4.04 -14.50
CA ALA A 155 -10.29 -5.43 -14.83
C ALA A 155 -11.76 -5.80 -14.57
N ASN A 156 -12.31 -5.39 -13.42
CA ASN A 156 -13.71 -5.62 -13.07
C ASN A 156 -14.67 -4.88 -14.02
N ASP A 157 -14.37 -3.63 -14.38
CA ASP A 157 -15.22 -2.81 -15.26
C ASP A 157 -15.17 -3.31 -16.71
N THR A 158 -13.99 -3.71 -17.18
CA THR A 158 -13.83 -4.35 -18.49
C THR A 158 -14.56 -5.69 -18.54
N ARG A 159 -14.50 -6.49 -17.47
CA ARG A 159 -15.29 -7.73 -17.37
C ARG A 159 -16.79 -7.45 -17.44
N LYS A 160 -17.30 -6.47 -16.68
CA LYS A 160 -18.72 -6.08 -16.75
C LYS A 160 -19.11 -5.63 -18.15
N THR A 161 -18.22 -4.93 -18.85
CA THR A 161 -18.42 -4.52 -20.25
C THR A 161 -18.54 -5.72 -21.18
N LEU A 162 -17.70 -6.75 -21.01
CA LEU A 162 -17.78 -8.00 -21.77
C LEU A 162 -19.09 -8.76 -21.55
N GLN A 163 -19.63 -8.71 -20.34
CA GLN A 163 -20.87 -9.40 -19.96
C GLN A 163 -22.11 -8.65 -20.46
N SER A 164 -22.18 -7.34 -20.21
CA SER A 164 -23.36 -6.51 -20.51
C SER A 164 -23.40 -6.00 -21.95
N ARG A 165 -22.24 -5.86 -22.60
CA ARG A 165 -22.08 -5.40 -23.98
C ARG A 165 -22.89 -4.12 -24.27
N PRO A 166 -22.61 -3.03 -23.52
CA PRO A 166 -23.39 -1.80 -23.61
C PRO A 166 -23.31 -1.21 -25.02
N ALA A 167 -24.40 -0.61 -25.48
CA ALA A 167 -24.53 -0.09 -26.84
C ALA A 167 -23.49 0.98 -27.16
N GLU A 168 -23.11 1.78 -26.17
CA GLU A 168 -22.08 2.82 -26.27
C GLU A 168 -20.71 2.21 -26.61
N VAL A 169 -20.39 1.04 -26.07
CA VAL A 169 -19.13 0.33 -26.38
C VAL A 169 -19.21 -0.33 -27.75
N LEU A 170 -20.34 -0.95 -28.08
CA LEU A 170 -20.55 -1.59 -29.38
C LEU A 170 -20.65 -0.58 -30.55
N ALA A 171 -20.89 0.69 -30.26
CA ALA A 171 -20.79 1.77 -31.25
C ALA A 171 -19.34 1.97 -31.74
N HIS A 172 -18.34 1.54 -30.96
CA HIS A 172 -16.92 1.73 -31.26
C HIS A 172 -16.19 0.44 -31.68
N CYS A 173 -16.74 -0.74 -31.39
CA CYS A 173 -16.08 -2.02 -31.69
C CYS A 173 -17.09 -3.17 -31.83
N THR A 174 -16.67 -4.28 -32.44
CA THR A 174 -17.52 -5.47 -32.54
C THR A 174 -17.39 -6.37 -31.31
N VAL A 175 -18.39 -7.24 -31.09
CA VAL A 175 -18.36 -8.23 -30.01
C VAL A 175 -17.16 -9.16 -30.17
N GLU A 176 -16.87 -9.61 -31.39
CA GLU A 176 -15.74 -10.50 -31.69
C GLU A 176 -14.41 -9.86 -31.30
N ARG A 177 -14.25 -8.55 -31.56
CA ARG A 177 -13.05 -7.80 -31.18
C ARG A 177 -12.89 -7.65 -29.67
N LEU A 178 -13.98 -7.41 -28.95
CA LEU A 178 -13.97 -7.37 -27.49
C LEU A 178 -13.59 -8.73 -26.91
N GLU A 179 -14.19 -9.80 -27.41
CA GLU A 179 -13.89 -11.17 -26.99
C GLU A 179 -12.44 -11.56 -27.29
N GLU A 180 -11.94 -11.22 -28.49
CA GLU A 180 -10.55 -11.48 -28.90
C GLU A 180 -9.54 -10.82 -27.94
N LYS A 181 -9.79 -9.57 -27.52
CA LYS A 181 -8.80 -8.80 -26.74
C LYS A 181 -8.92 -8.93 -25.23
N PHE A 182 -10.13 -9.13 -24.72
CA PHE A 182 -10.40 -9.10 -23.28
C PHE A 182 -11.08 -10.37 -22.77
N GLY A 183 -11.49 -11.31 -23.63
CA GLY A 183 -12.19 -12.53 -23.23
C GLY A 183 -11.43 -13.38 -22.21
N TRP A 184 -10.09 -13.30 -22.23
CA TRP A 184 -9.20 -13.95 -21.25
C TRP A 184 -9.46 -13.52 -19.80
N LEU A 185 -10.06 -12.34 -19.55
CA LEU A 185 -10.36 -11.88 -18.19
C LEU A 185 -11.28 -12.83 -17.42
N ARG A 186 -12.12 -13.62 -18.11
CA ARG A 186 -13.01 -14.59 -17.49
C ARG A 186 -12.28 -15.71 -16.75
N GLU A 187 -11.05 -16.01 -17.16
CA GLU A 187 -10.21 -16.99 -16.46
C GLU A 187 -9.82 -16.53 -15.05
N TYR A 188 -9.99 -15.24 -14.76
CA TYR A 188 -9.61 -14.61 -13.50
C TYR A 188 -10.81 -14.18 -12.66
N ASP A 189 -12.03 -14.64 -12.93
CA ASP A 189 -13.22 -14.17 -12.21
C ASP A 189 -13.10 -14.37 -10.69
N ASP A 190 -12.74 -15.57 -10.26
CA ASP A 190 -12.55 -15.88 -8.83
C ASP A 190 -11.34 -15.12 -8.25
N ALA A 191 -10.24 -15.08 -8.99
CA ALA A 191 -9.01 -14.39 -8.56
C ALA A 191 -9.22 -12.88 -8.42
N LEU A 192 -9.97 -12.26 -9.33
CA LEU A 192 -10.31 -10.83 -9.27
C LEU A 192 -11.20 -10.52 -8.08
N GLN A 193 -12.13 -11.40 -7.71
CA GLN A 193 -12.93 -11.23 -6.49
C GLN A 193 -12.05 -11.28 -5.25
N GLU A 194 -11.18 -12.28 -5.15
CA GLU A 194 -10.23 -12.45 -4.05
C GLU A 194 -9.26 -11.26 -3.93
N TRP A 195 -8.61 -10.85 -5.03
CA TRP A 195 -7.69 -9.71 -5.01
C TRP A 195 -8.42 -8.38 -4.71
N SER A 196 -9.68 -8.23 -5.15
CA SER A 196 -10.49 -7.06 -4.82
C SER A 196 -10.87 -7.03 -3.35
N GLU A 197 -11.15 -8.19 -2.73
CA GLU A 197 -11.33 -8.29 -1.29
C GLU A 197 -10.07 -7.83 -0.54
N TYR A 198 -8.88 -8.34 -0.94
CA TYR A 198 -7.63 -7.91 -0.33
C TYR A 198 -7.43 -6.40 -0.41
N GLN A 199 -7.64 -5.81 -1.59
CA GLN A 199 -7.52 -4.38 -1.80
C GLN A 199 -8.48 -3.59 -0.90
N SER A 200 -9.74 -4.02 -0.77
CA SER A 200 -10.73 -3.36 0.08
C SER A 200 -10.35 -3.42 1.57
N LEU A 201 -9.87 -4.56 2.05
CA LEU A 201 -9.42 -4.71 3.44
C LEU A 201 -8.23 -3.79 3.74
N LEU A 202 -7.28 -3.71 2.81
CA LEU A 202 -6.13 -2.82 2.89
C LEU A 202 -6.54 -1.34 2.93
N GLU A 203 -7.34 -0.89 1.97
CA GLU A 203 -7.77 0.51 1.85
C GLU A 203 -8.46 0.97 3.12
N LYS A 204 -9.34 0.14 3.69
CA LYS A 204 -10.06 0.48 4.92
C LYS A 204 -9.18 0.44 6.16
N SER A 205 -8.18 -0.43 6.20
CA SER A 205 -7.20 -0.43 7.29
C SER A 205 -6.36 0.83 7.29
N VAL A 206 -5.88 1.22 6.12
CA VAL A 206 -5.09 2.44 5.95
C VAL A 206 -5.92 3.68 6.23
N ASP A 207 -7.14 3.78 5.68
CA ASP A 207 -8.05 4.90 5.91
C ASP A 207 -8.43 5.02 7.39
N PHE A 208 -8.75 3.90 8.06
CA PHE A 208 -9.07 3.89 9.47
C PHE A 208 -7.91 4.45 10.33
N ILE A 209 -6.70 3.92 10.17
CA ILE A 209 -5.56 4.37 10.99
C ILE A 209 -5.16 5.80 10.65
N ARG A 210 -5.26 6.24 9.39
CA ARG A 210 -4.96 7.63 9.02
C ARG A 210 -5.89 8.64 9.66
N ARG A 211 -7.18 8.29 9.80
CA ARG A 211 -8.20 9.18 10.38
C ARG A 211 -8.29 9.11 11.90
N ASN A 212 -8.03 7.93 12.48
CA ASN A 212 -8.25 7.71 13.91
C ASN A 212 -6.95 7.64 14.71
N GLY A 213 -5.80 7.57 14.04
CA GLY A 213 -4.50 7.40 14.66
C GLY A 213 -4.32 6.01 15.30
N TYR A 214 -3.27 5.90 16.11
CA TYR A 214 -2.96 4.69 16.87
C TYR A 214 -3.46 4.85 18.31
N SER A 215 -4.17 3.84 18.82
CA SER A 215 -4.67 3.79 20.20
C SER A 215 -4.68 2.36 20.72
N THR A 216 -4.90 2.18 22.01
CA THR A 216 -5.07 0.86 22.64
C THR A 216 -6.26 0.08 22.09
N ASP A 217 -7.26 0.79 21.56
CA ASP A 217 -8.48 0.21 20.99
C ASP A 217 -8.45 0.06 19.48
N ALA A 218 -7.48 0.68 18.80
CA ALA A 218 -7.42 0.76 17.34
C ALA A 218 -7.47 -0.63 16.67
N SER A 219 -6.78 -1.64 17.21
CA SER A 219 -6.83 -3.00 16.67
C SER A 219 -8.22 -3.63 16.77
N ARG A 220 -8.90 -3.44 17.91
CA ARG A 220 -10.25 -3.97 18.16
C ARG A 220 -11.27 -3.28 17.27
N GLU A 221 -11.21 -1.96 17.17
CA GLU A 221 -12.09 -1.16 16.33
C GLU A 221 -11.87 -1.44 14.85
N LEU A 222 -10.61 -1.57 14.41
CA LEU A 222 -10.30 -1.95 13.04
C LEU A 222 -10.85 -3.35 12.74
N SER A 223 -10.63 -4.32 13.62
CA SER A 223 -11.18 -5.68 13.46
C SER A 223 -12.70 -5.64 13.24
N ALA A 224 -13.44 -4.94 14.11
CA ALA A 224 -14.89 -4.79 14.00
C ALA A 224 -15.35 -4.18 12.65
N ARG A 225 -14.53 -3.30 12.04
CA ARG A 225 -14.80 -2.71 10.72
C ARG A 225 -14.44 -3.63 9.55
N LEU A 226 -13.44 -4.50 9.71
CA LEU A 226 -12.99 -5.40 8.66
C LEU A 226 -13.87 -6.66 8.55
N MET A 227 -14.28 -7.25 9.68
CA MET A 227 -15.00 -8.54 9.69
C MET A 227 -16.24 -8.59 8.77
N PRO A 228 -17.10 -7.55 8.68
CA PRO A 228 -18.27 -7.60 7.79
C PRO A 228 -17.96 -7.70 6.29
N GLN A 229 -16.70 -7.48 5.91
CA GLN A 229 -16.25 -7.45 4.53
C GLN A 229 -15.46 -8.67 4.12
N VAL A 230 -15.06 -9.49 5.08
CA VAL A 230 -14.41 -10.75 4.82
C VAL A 230 -15.40 -11.65 4.07
N ARG A 231 -14.90 -12.31 3.03
CA ARG A 231 -15.61 -13.21 2.12
C ARG A 231 -14.88 -14.54 1.98
N THR A 232 -13.56 -14.54 2.12
CA THR A 232 -12.72 -15.74 1.97
C THR A 232 -11.88 -16.01 3.21
N ASP A 233 -11.45 -17.26 3.39
CA ASP A 233 -10.51 -17.65 4.45
C ASP A 233 -9.20 -16.85 4.35
N ALA A 234 -8.73 -16.62 3.12
CA ALA A 234 -7.53 -15.84 2.90
C ALA A 234 -7.72 -14.34 3.24
N GLY A 235 -8.93 -13.83 3.03
CA GLY A 235 -9.37 -12.51 3.51
C GLY A 235 -9.41 -12.42 5.03
N GLN A 236 -9.86 -13.47 5.72
CA GLN A 236 -9.83 -13.55 7.19
C GLN A 236 -8.38 -13.47 7.71
N ILE A 237 -7.48 -14.30 7.16
CA ILE A 237 -6.06 -14.29 7.53
C ILE A 237 -5.46 -12.89 7.30
N LEU A 238 -5.82 -12.23 6.20
CA LEU A 238 -5.35 -10.88 5.92
C LEU A 238 -5.89 -9.86 6.93
N ALA A 239 -7.17 -9.93 7.29
CA ALA A 239 -7.77 -9.04 8.28
C ALA A 239 -7.10 -9.20 9.66
N ASP A 240 -6.81 -10.44 10.07
CA ASP A 240 -6.11 -10.74 11.34
C ASP A 240 -4.66 -10.21 11.32
N GLU A 241 -3.97 -10.34 10.19
CA GLU A 241 -2.64 -9.75 10.01
C GLU A 241 -2.68 -8.22 9.96
N LEU A 242 -3.73 -7.60 9.42
CA LEU A 242 -3.83 -6.15 9.34
C LEU A 242 -3.95 -5.50 10.72
N VAL A 243 -4.65 -6.12 11.68
CA VAL A 243 -4.89 -5.55 13.02
C VAL A 243 -3.71 -5.67 14.00
N THR A 244 -2.65 -6.39 13.64
CA THR A 244 -1.45 -6.61 14.50
C THR A 244 -0.33 -5.59 14.25
N PHE A 245 -0.59 -4.30 14.46
CA PHE A 245 0.36 -3.21 14.17
C PHE A 245 0.98 -2.58 15.42
#